data_AF-A0A9D6IAF0-F1
#
_entry.id   AF-A0A9D6IAF0-F1
#
_cell.length_a   1.000
_cell.length_b   1.000
_cell.length_c   1.000
_cell.angle_alpha   90.00
_cell.angle_beta   90.00
_cell.angle_gamma   90.00
#
_symmetry.space_group_name_H-M   'P 1'
#
loop_
_entity.id
_entity.type
_entity.pdbx_description
1 polymer ?
#
loop_
_entity_poly.entity_id
_entity_poly.type
_entity_poly.pdbx_seq_one_letter_code
_entity_poly.pdbx_strand_id
1 'polypeptide(L)'
;MEKEFSRNKEKLEAAYQLLLEPTTTFEKFEKIRTLLKGIDPTIDKTLTSCSNVIKKLKKLQKGEIIELAVEALPDNTEKEKKRKKYLLLFLSTWKDLRSEVKRVKELSQEGQTDGKATSQGQVMTLGKIFALAKGPLGVITISAVAIVGVIQILESSAVSIMIKNRGCTSLMPISEISLPPIPGIKLPNESIPDGGDAEAKIPPLEVTIDGTKRGFVKLSALGLSMDYNLPGTNVDFLFNKQSLIGKRTTISLSQSKEHELVVRCF
;
A
#
# COMPACT_ATOMS: atom_id res chain seq x y z
N MET A 1 -2.02 -9.29 51.84
CA MET A 1 -1.32 -10.57 51.64
C MET A 1 -1.50 -11.11 50.22
N GLU A 2 -2.72 -11.37 49.72
CA GLU A 2 -2.95 -11.90 48.35
C GLU A 2 -2.41 -11.02 47.20
N LYS A 3 -2.60 -9.70 47.26
CA LYS A 3 -2.07 -8.76 46.24
C LYS A 3 -0.54 -8.70 46.21
N GLU A 4 0.09 -8.98 47.34
CA GLU A 4 1.55 -8.95 47.49
C GLU A 4 2.17 -10.24 46.95
N PHE A 5 1.51 -11.37 47.20
CA PHE A 5 1.88 -12.67 46.66
C PHE A 5 1.72 -12.75 45.14
N SER A 6 0.63 -12.23 44.59
CA SER A 6 0.42 -12.13 43.12
C SER A 6 1.48 -11.26 42.45
N ARG A 7 1.83 -10.12 43.05
CA ARG A 7 2.87 -9.22 42.54
C ARG A 7 4.27 -9.84 42.61
N ASN A 8 4.57 -10.63 43.64
CA ASN A 8 5.85 -11.33 43.77
C ASN A 8 5.97 -12.50 42.78
N LYS A 9 4.86 -13.19 42.49
CA LYS A 9 4.81 -14.24 41.47
C LYS A 9 5.09 -13.69 40.07
N GLU A 10 4.47 -12.57 39.68
CA GLU A 10 4.73 -11.89 38.41
C GLU A 10 6.19 -11.44 38.27
N LYS A 11 6.79 -10.96 39.37
CA LYS A 11 8.21 -10.60 39.39
C LYS A 11 9.13 -11.82 39.21
N LEU A 12 8.80 -12.94 39.85
CA LEU A 12 9.59 -14.17 39.73
C LEU A 12 9.54 -14.74 38.31
N GLU A 13 8.36 -14.72 37.69
CA GLU A 13 8.12 -15.21 36.34
C GLU A 13 8.79 -14.33 35.28
N ALA A 14 8.76 -13.00 35.46
CA ALA A 14 9.49 -12.08 34.60
C ALA A 14 11.02 -12.24 34.71
N ALA A 15 11.56 -12.48 35.92
CA ALA A 15 12.98 -12.75 36.13
C ALA A 15 13.43 -14.09 35.53
N TYR A 16 12.58 -15.12 35.61
CA TYR A 16 12.83 -16.44 34.99
C TYR A 16 12.87 -16.36 33.46
N GLN A 17 11.94 -15.64 32.84
CA GLN A 17 11.92 -15.39 31.40
C GLN A 17 13.13 -14.56 30.92
N LEU A 18 13.62 -13.64 31.76
CA LEU A 18 14.80 -12.82 31.50
C LEU A 18 16.10 -13.61 31.38
N LEU A 19 16.23 -14.69 32.16
CA LEU A 19 17.40 -15.58 32.20
C LEU A 19 17.48 -16.52 31.00
N LEU A 20 16.37 -16.74 30.28
CA LEU A 20 16.28 -17.73 29.20
C LEU A 20 16.48 -17.15 27.79
N GLU A 21 16.45 -15.82 27.60
CA GLU A 21 16.49 -15.21 26.25
C GLU A 21 17.89 -14.68 25.86
N PRO A 22 18.46 -15.10 24.70
CA PRO A 22 19.83 -14.77 24.27
C PRO A 22 20.03 -13.36 23.68
N THR A 23 18.96 -12.58 23.45
CA THR A 23 19.06 -11.20 22.92
C THR A 23 18.19 -10.20 23.70
N THR A 24 18.52 -8.91 23.59
CA THR A 24 17.82 -7.82 24.31
C THR A 24 16.69 -7.25 23.46
N THR A 25 15.50 -7.82 23.56
CA THR A 25 14.29 -7.32 22.87
C THR A 25 13.62 -6.17 23.65
N PHE A 26 12.77 -5.39 23.00
CA PHE A 26 11.98 -4.34 23.68
C PHE A 26 11.03 -4.91 24.74
N GLU A 27 10.52 -6.14 24.54
CA GLU A 27 9.72 -6.82 25.55
C GLU A 27 10.54 -7.16 26.79
N LYS A 28 11.80 -7.56 26.62
CA LYS A 28 12.76 -7.74 27.71
C LYS A 28 12.97 -6.44 28.49
N PHE A 29 13.08 -5.30 27.80
CA PHE A 29 13.19 -3.98 28.43
C PHE A 29 11.94 -3.60 29.25
N GLU A 30 10.72 -3.83 28.76
CA GLU A 30 9.49 -3.55 29.53
C GLU A 30 9.31 -4.50 30.74
N LYS A 31 9.72 -5.77 30.61
CA LYS A 31 9.77 -6.72 31.73
C LYS A 31 10.75 -6.26 32.81
N ILE A 32 11.97 -5.85 32.45
CA ILE A 32 12.96 -5.27 33.37
C ILE A 32 12.41 -4.00 34.04
N ARG A 33 11.80 -3.10 33.28
CA ARG A 33 11.17 -1.89 33.84
C ARG A 33 10.08 -2.21 34.84
N THR A 34 9.26 -3.23 34.58
CA THR A 34 8.20 -3.66 35.49
C THR A 34 8.78 -4.25 36.78
N LEU A 35 9.90 -4.97 36.68
CA LEU A 35 10.61 -5.53 37.84
C LEU A 35 11.23 -4.46 38.74
N LEU A 36 11.83 -3.44 38.12
CA LEU A 36 12.50 -2.34 38.82
C LEU A 36 11.53 -1.27 39.34
N LYS A 37 10.25 -1.34 38.94
CA LYS A 37 9.24 -0.35 39.29
C LYS A 37 9.05 -0.22 40.80
N GLY A 38 9.24 1.00 41.31
CA GLY A 38 9.09 1.34 42.72
C GLY A 38 10.29 1.00 43.60
N ILE A 39 11.45 0.63 43.01
CA ILE A 39 12.72 0.50 43.75
C ILE A 39 13.33 1.89 43.98
N ASP A 40 13.35 2.73 42.95
CA ASP A 40 13.85 4.11 43.05
C ASP A 40 13.08 5.02 42.06
N PRO A 41 12.61 6.20 42.50
CA PRO A 41 11.83 7.12 41.66
C PRO A 41 12.63 7.72 40.49
N THR A 42 13.95 7.85 40.61
CA THR A 42 14.84 8.36 39.55
C THR A 42 15.00 7.32 38.45
N ILE A 43 15.17 6.05 38.82
CA ILE A 43 15.21 4.90 37.91
C ILE A 43 13.86 4.77 37.18
N ASP A 44 12.74 4.88 37.89
CA ASP A 44 11.40 4.81 37.29
C ASP A 44 11.14 5.91 36.25
N LYS A 45 11.56 7.14 36.54
CA LYS A 45 11.44 8.28 35.62
C LYS A 45 12.30 8.08 34.37
N THR A 46 13.52 7.57 34.55
CA THR A 46 14.48 7.33 33.46
C THR A 46 14.01 6.19 32.56
N LEU A 47 13.59 5.06 33.13
CA LEU A 47 13.08 3.91 32.39
C LEU A 47 11.76 4.23 31.66
N THR A 48 10.91 5.08 32.24
CA THR A 48 9.70 5.57 31.58
C THR A 48 10.03 6.46 30.38
N SER A 49 11.02 7.34 30.51
CA SER A 49 11.46 8.19 29.41
C SER A 49 12.06 7.36 28.27
N CYS A 50 12.92 6.38 28.59
CA CYS A 50 13.48 5.46 27.59
C CYS A 50 12.40 4.60 26.90
N SER A 51 11.42 4.07 27.63
CA SER A 51 10.27 3.36 27.05
C SER A 51 9.54 4.22 26.02
N ASN A 52 9.27 5.48 26.37
CA ASN A 52 8.56 6.40 25.49
C ASN A 52 9.36 6.72 24.23
N VAL A 53 10.68 6.92 24.34
CA VAL A 53 11.56 7.15 23.19
C VAL A 53 11.64 5.92 22.29
N ILE A 54 11.80 4.72 22.86
CA ILE A 54 11.87 3.48 22.07
C ILE A 54 10.53 3.18 21.38
N LYS A 55 9.39 3.50 22.00
CA LYS A 55 8.07 3.42 21.36
C LYS A 55 7.97 4.36 20.16
N LYS A 56 8.46 5.60 20.27
CA LYS A 56 8.53 6.54 19.15
C LYS A 56 9.44 6.03 18.02
N LEU A 57 10.60 5.45 18.36
CA LEU A 57 11.50 4.82 17.39
C LEU A 57 10.85 3.62 16.69
N LYS A 58 10.06 2.80 17.40
CA LYS A 58 9.28 1.72 16.78
C LYS A 58 8.19 2.24 15.84
N LYS A 59 7.49 3.32 16.19
CA LYS A 59 6.53 3.98 15.30
C LYS A 59 7.22 4.50 14.02
N LEU A 60 8.43 5.06 14.14
CA LEU A 60 9.27 5.47 13.00
C LEU A 60 9.67 4.27 12.12
N GLN A 61 10.14 3.18 12.73
CA GLN A 61 10.53 1.96 12.02
C GLN A 61 9.35 1.29 11.30
N LYS A 62 8.12 1.46 11.80
CA LYS A 62 6.87 0.99 11.17
C LYS A 62 6.31 1.95 10.11
N GLY A 63 6.98 3.07 9.83
CA GLY A 63 6.52 4.08 8.87
C GLY A 63 5.34 4.93 9.35
N GLU A 64 5.04 4.94 10.66
CA GLU A 64 3.96 5.73 11.27
C GLU A 64 4.40 7.20 11.51
N ILE A 65 5.19 7.76 10.59
CA ILE A 65 5.78 9.11 10.67
C ILE A 65 4.69 10.19 10.70
N ILE A 66 3.59 9.97 9.95
CA ILE A 66 2.45 10.89 9.89
C ILE A 66 1.71 10.93 11.24
N GLU A 67 1.59 9.81 11.95
CA GLU A 67 0.95 9.75 13.27
C GLU A 67 1.80 10.48 14.32
N LEU A 68 3.11 10.26 14.31
CA LEU A 68 4.07 10.99 15.15
C LEU A 68 4.06 12.50 14.88
N ALA A 69 3.96 12.91 13.61
CA ALA A 69 3.88 14.32 13.24
C ALA A 69 2.57 14.96 13.73
N VAL A 70 1.44 14.25 13.63
CA VAL A 70 0.15 14.73 14.14
C VAL A 70 0.10 14.76 15.67
N GLU A 71 0.72 13.79 16.35
CA GLU A 71 0.87 13.79 17.82
C GLU A 71 1.70 14.98 18.32
N ALA A 72 2.69 15.41 17.53
CA ALA A 72 3.56 16.55 17.84
C ALA A 72 2.96 17.91 17.49
N LEU A 73 1.78 17.98 16.86
CA LEU A 73 1.12 19.25 16.55
C LEU A 73 0.73 20.00 17.84
N PRO A 74 0.89 21.33 17.87
CA PRO A 74 0.49 22.15 19.01
C PRO A 74 -1.01 22.03 19.24
N ASP A 75 -1.40 22.02 20.52
CA ASP A 75 -2.77 21.88 21.01
C ASP A 75 -3.12 22.97 22.04
N ASN A 76 -2.51 24.14 21.87
CA ASN A 76 -2.62 25.27 22.79
C ASN A 76 -3.99 25.95 22.73
N THR A 77 -4.71 25.85 21.61
CA THR A 77 -6.07 26.40 21.44
C THR A 77 -7.14 25.33 21.25
N GLU A 78 -8.41 25.62 21.58
CA GLU A 78 -9.54 24.70 21.37
C GLU A 78 -9.74 24.32 19.89
N LYS A 79 -9.45 25.24 18.95
CA LYS A 79 -9.50 24.94 17.51
C LYS A 79 -8.39 23.95 17.11
N GLU A 80 -7.18 24.11 17.63
CA GLU A 80 -6.06 23.20 17.38
C GLU A 80 -6.30 21.82 17.99
N LYS A 81 -6.82 21.74 19.22
CA LYS A 81 -7.22 20.47 19.86
C LYS A 81 -8.25 19.72 19.02
N LYS A 82 -9.29 20.42 18.54
CA LYS A 82 -10.29 19.82 17.65
C LYS A 82 -9.65 19.31 16.36
N ARG A 83 -8.81 20.12 15.71
CA ARG A 83 -8.11 19.73 14.48
C ARG A 83 -7.21 18.50 14.69
N LYS A 84 -6.41 18.48 15.75
CA LYS A 84 -5.55 17.36 16.14
C LYS A 84 -6.38 16.09 16.38
N LYS A 85 -7.48 16.21 17.12
CA LYS A 85 -8.42 15.11 17.37
C LYS A 85 -9.02 14.53 16.08
N TYR A 86 -9.44 15.39 15.14
CA TYR A 86 -9.96 14.94 13.84
C TYR A 86 -8.89 14.26 12.99
N LEU A 87 -7.66 14.77 12.98
CA LEU A 87 -6.55 14.16 12.25
C LEU A 87 -6.19 12.79 12.82
N LEU A 88 -6.12 12.66 14.16
CA LEU A 88 -5.87 11.38 14.81
C LEU A 88 -7.01 10.38 14.54
N LEU A 89 -8.26 10.83 14.62
CA LEU A 89 -9.43 10.02 14.28
C LEU A 89 -9.38 9.55 12.82
N PHE A 90 -9.06 10.45 11.89
CA PHE A 90 -8.93 10.12 10.48
C PHE A 90 -7.83 9.07 10.26
N LEU A 91 -6.66 9.24 10.88
CA LEU A 91 -5.55 8.30 10.76
C LEU A 91 -5.91 6.93 11.36
N SER A 92 -6.59 6.89 12.52
CA SER A 92 -7.04 5.62 13.10
C SER A 92 -8.06 4.93 12.20
N THR A 93 -9.07 5.66 11.71
CA THR A 93 -10.09 5.11 10.81
C THR A 93 -9.48 4.64 9.49
N TRP A 94 -8.48 5.37 8.95
CA TRP A 94 -7.75 4.96 7.76
C TRP A 94 -6.95 3.67 7.96
N LYS A 95 -6.32 3.52 9.13
CA LYS A 95 -5.58 2.30 9.51
C LYS A 95 -6.52 1.11 9.66
N ASP A 96 -7.66 1.30 10.32
CA ASP A 96 -8.70 0.28 10.48
C ASP A 96 -9.27 -0.13 9.11
N LEU A 97 -9.55 0.82 8.23
CA LEU A 97 -10.01 0.55 6.87
C LEU A 97 -8.96 -0.24 6.07
N ARG A 98 -7.68 0.14 6.13
CA ARG A 98 -6.61 -0.59 5.43
C ARG A 98 -6.47 -2.02 5.93
N SER A 99 -6.56 -2.21 7.25
CA SER A 99 -6.58 -3.52 7.90
C SER A 99 -7.75 -4.36 7.39
N GLU A 100 -8.95 -3.78 7.35
CA GLU A 100 -10.15 -4.47 6.87
C GLU A 100 -10.09 -4.80 5.37
N VAL A 101 -9.58 -3.88 4.54
CA VAL A 101 -9.35 -4.15 3.10
C VAL A 101 -8.40 -5.34 2.93
N LYS A 102 -7.33 -5.42 3.72
CA LYS A 102 -6.40 -6.55 3.69
C LYS A 102 -7.09 -7.86 4.08
N ARG A 103 -7.82 -7.86 5.21
CA ARG A 103 -8.57 -9.05 5.68
C ARG A 103 -9.60 -9.52 4.66
N VAL A 104 -10.39 -8.61 4.10
CA VAL A 104 -11.40 -8.94 3.08
C VAL A 104 -10.75 -9.45 1.80
N LYS A 105 -9.61 -8.90 1.38
CA LYS A 105 -8.85 -9.41 0.24
C LYS A 105 -8.37 -10.84 0.46
N GLU A 106 -7.79 -11.14 1.62
CA GLU A 106 -7.33 -12.48 1.99
C GLU A 106 -8.49 -13.48 2.00
N LEU A 107 -9.60 -13.15 2.68
CA LEU A 107 -10.81 -13.98 2.72
C LEU A 107 -11.42 -14.22 1.32
N SER A 108 -11.33 -13.23 0.43
CA SER A 108 -11.83 -13.38 -0.93
C SER A 108 -10.91 -14.21 -1.82
N GLN A 109 -9.62 -14.28 -1.53
CA GLN A 109 -8.65 -15.10 -2.25
C GLN A 109 -8.70 -16.56 -1.78
N GLU A 110 -8.90 -16.80 -0.48
CA GLU A 110 -9.08 -18.15 0.08
C GLU A 110 -10.24 -18.90 -0.59
N GLY A 111 -11.32 -18.20 -0.95
CA GLY A 111 -12.46 -18.79 -1.67
C GLY A 111 -12.21 -19.12 -3.15
N GLN A 112 -11.05 -18.78 -3.72
CA GLN A 112 -10.67 -19.09 -5.12
C GLN A 112 -9.69 -20.27 -5.23
N THR A 113 -9.05 -20.69 -4.12
CA THR A 113 -7.99 -21.70 -4.10
C THR A 113 -8.48 -23.14 -4.28
N ASP A 114 -9.76 -23.42 -4.01
CA ASP A 114 -10.38 -24.70 -4.34
C ASP A 114 -11.13 -24.54 -5.67
N GLY A 115 -10.68 -25.22 -6.72
CA GLY A 115 -11.13 -25.10 -8.12
C GLY A 115 -12.59 -25.48 -8.42
N LYS A 116 -13.52 -25.23 -7.50
CA LYS A 116 -14.97 -25.24 -7.70
C LYS A 116 -15.51 -23.87 -7.29
N ALA A 117 -15.55 -22.95 -8.25
CA ALA A 117 -16.35 -21.73 -8.14
C ALA A 117 -17.84 -22.08 -8.21
N THR A 118 -18.39 -22.69 -7.16
CA THR A 118 -19.82 -22.72 -6.93
C THR A 118 -20.22 -21.40 -6.26
N SER A 119 -21.28 -20.77 -6.76
CA SER A 119 -21.91 -19.57 -6.19
C SER A 119 -22.13 -19.63 -4.67
N GLN A 120 -22.23 -20.85 -4.12
CA GLN A 120 -22.37 -21.14 -2.70
C GLN A 120 -21.13 -20.77 -1.85
N GLY A 121 -19.90 -20.86 -2.39
CA GLY A 121 -18.67 -20.51 -1.68
C GLY A 121 -18.48 -19.00 -1.49
N GLN A 122 -18.84 -18.21 -2.50
CA GLN A 122 -18.87 -16.73 -2.44
C GLN A 122 -19.93 -16.20 -1.47
N VAL A 123 -21.12 -16.84 -1.44
CA VAL A 123 -22.19 -16.47 -0.50
C VAL A 123 -21.78 -16.76 0.95
N MET A 124 -21.05 -17.86 1.20
CA MET A 124 -20.54 -18.18 2.54
C MET A 124 -19.46 -17.21 3.02
N THR A 125 -18.57 -16.76 2.13
CA THR A 125 -17.54 -15.76 2.46
C THR A 125 -18.15 -14.39 2.74
N LEU A 126 -19.10 -13.94 1.92
CA LEU A 126 -19.86 -12.72 2.19
C LEU A 126 -20.64 -12.82 3.50
N GLY A 127 -21.31 -13.94 3.77
CA GLY A 127 -22.01 -14.19 5.03
C GLY A 127 -21.11 -14.05 6.25
N LYS A 128 -19.88 -14.58 6.20
CA LYS A 128 -18.88 -14.43 7.28
C LYS A 128 -18.39 -12.98 7.45
N ILE A 129 -18.25 -12.23 6.35
CA ILE A 129 -17.83 -10.83 6.39
C ILE A 129 -18.94 -9.95 7.00
N PHE A 130 -20.20 -10.17 6.60
CA PHE A 130 -21.36 -9.42 7.10
C PHE A 130 -21.76 -9.81 8.52
N ALA A 131 -21.57 -11.06 8.95
CA ALA A 131 -21.87 -11.49 10.31
C ALA A 131 -21.02 -10.77 11.39
N LEU A 132 -19.79 -10.36 11.02
CA LEU A 132 -18.87 -9.63 11.88
C LEU A 132 -19.08 -8.09 11.81
N ALA A 133 -19.92 -7.60 10.88
CA ALA A 133 -20.08 -6.19 10.57
C ALA A 133 -21.17 -5.49 11.41
N LYS A 134 -21.20 -5.69 12.74
CA LYS A 134 -22.14 -4.97 13.63
C LYS A 134 -21.47 -3.75 14.28
N GLY A 135 -22.14 -2.59 14.23
CA GLY A 135 -21.68 -1.34 14.88
C GLY A 135 -20.81 -0.44 13.99
N PRO A 136 -20.03 0.51 14.54
CA PRO A 136 -19.21 1.45 13.76
C PRO A 136 -18.14 0.75 12.89
N LEU A 137 -17.70 -0.44 13.31
CA LEU A 137 -16.84 -1.33 12.51
C LEU A 137 -17.54 -1.85 11.25
N GLY A 138 -18.88 -1.96 11.25
CA GLY A 138 -19.64 -2.42 10.09
C GLY A 138 -19.53 -1.49 8.88
N VAL A 139 -19.48 -0.17 9.09
CA VAL A 139 -19.30 0.81 8.00
C VAL A 139 -17.93 0.65 7.36
N ILE A 140 -16.90 0.41 8.17
CA ILE A 140 -15.53 0.17 7.71
C ILE A 140 -15.47 -1.13 6.90
N THR A 141 -16.09 -2.20 7.40
CA THR A 141 -16.16 -3.50 6.71
C THR A 141 -16.90 -3.41 5.37
N ILE A 142 -18.05 -2.73 5.31
CA ILE A 142 -18.79 -2.53 4.04
C ILE A 142 -17.93 -1.75 3.04
N SER A 143 -17.25 -0.70 3.51
CA SER A 143 -16.35 0.10 2.68
C SER A 143 -15.18 -0.73 2.17
N ALA A 144 -14.60 -1.59 3.02
CA ALA A 144 -13.54 -2.51 2.64
C ALA A 144 -14.00 -3.52 1.57
N VAL A 145 -15.20 -4.08 1.70
CA VAL A 145 -15.80 -4.98 0.69
C VAL A 145 -15.97 -4.26 -0.64
N ALA A 146 -16.49 -3.03 -0.64
CA ALA A 146 -16.64 -2.24 -1.86
C ALA A 146 -15.28 -1.98 -2.53
N ILE A 147 -14.25 -1.60 -1.76
CA ILE A 147 -12.89 -1.37 -2.27
C ILE A 147 -12.31 -2.66 -2.89
N VAL A 148 -12.42 -3.79 -2.19
CA VAL A 148 -11.94 -5.08 -2.71
C VAL A 148 -12.70 -5.49 -3.98
N GLY A 149 -14.02 -5.28 -4.02
CA GLY A 149 -14.82 -5.53 -5.22
C GLY A 149 -14.37 -4.69 -6.42
N VAL A 150 -14.12 -3.39 -6.22
CA VAL A 150 -13.59 -2.52 -7.27
C VAL A 150 -12.21 -2.99 -7.74
N ILE A 151 -11.31 -3.35 -6.81
CA ILE A 151 -9.98 -3.87 -7.13
C ILE A 151 -10.08 -5.15 -7.98
N GLN A 152 -10.97 -6.07 -7.61
CA GLN A 152 -11.18 -7.31 -8.37
C GLN A 152 -11.72 -7.03 -9.77
N ILE A 153 -12.64 -6.08 -9.92
CA ILE A 153 -13.13 -5.66 -11.24
C ILE A 153 -11.97 -5.11 -12.07
N LEU A 154 -11.12 -4.26 -11.49
CA LEU A 154 -9.93 -3.71 -12.18
C LEU A 154 -8.93 -4.81 -12.57
N GLU A 155 -8.69 -5.80 -11.70
CA GLU A 155 -7.78 -6.92 -11.97
C GLU A 155 -8.34 -7.91 -13.01
N SER A 156 -9.63 -8.23 -12.96
CA SER A 156 -10.30 -9.17 -13.88
C SER A 156 -10.57 -8.59 -15.26
N SER A 157 -10.69 -7.27 -15.36
CA SER A 157 -10.87 -6.54 -16.61
C SER A 157 -9.57 -5.98 -17.17
N ALA A 158 -8.43 -6.28 -16.54
CA ALA A 158 -7.12 -5.82 -16.98
C ALA A 158 -6.84 -6.28 -18.42
N VAL A 159 -6.30 -5.35 -19.19
CA VAL A 159 -6.00 -5.47 -20.61
C VAL A 159 -4.49 -5.63 -20.76
N SER A 160 -4.09 -6.50 -21.68
CA SER A 160 -2.68 -6.76 -21.98
C SER A 160 -2.18 -5.77 -23.03
N ILE A 161 -1.04 -5.13 -22.76
CA ILE A 161 -0.32 -4.28 -23.72
C ILE A 161 1.06 -4.91 -23.91
N MET A 162 1.30 -5.41 -25.13
CA MET A 162 2.61 -5.91 -25.54
C MET A 162 3.49 -4.73 -25.95
N ILE A 163 4.54 -4.46 -25.18
CA ILE A 163 5.51 -3.41 -25.43
C ILE A 163 6.66 -4.00 -26.22
N LYS A 164 6.94 -3.46 -27.40
CA LYS A 164 7.98 -3.95 -28.32
C LYS A 164 9.04 -2.87 -28.53
N ASN A 165 10.31 -3.18 -28.28
CA ASN A 165 11.43 -2.28 -28.54
C ASN A 165 12.04 -2.59 -29.91
N ARG A 166 12.07 -1.61 -30.82
CA ARG A 166 12.60 -1.76 -32.18
C ARG A 166 13.58 -0.62 -32.50
N GLY A 167 14.87 -0.87 -32.31
CA GLY A 167 15.96 0.05 -32.63
C GLY A 167 16.35 1.02 -31.52
N CYS A 168 15.70 0.98 -30.35
CA CYS A 168 16.08 1.82 -29.21
C CYS A 168 17.07 1.08 -28.30
N THR A 169 17.85 1.85 -27.53
CA THR A 169 18.56 1.31 -26.37
C THR A 169 17.60 0.62 -25.40
N SER A 170 18.09 -0.31 -24.59
CA SER A 170 17.28 -1.08 -23.65
C SER A 170 16.32 -0.18 -22.84
N LEU A 171 15.02 -0.48 -22.89
CA LEU A 171 14.01 0.26 -22.15
C LEU A 171 14.07 -0.18 -20.69
N MET A 172 14.46 0.72 -19.80
CA MET A 172 14.56 0.42 -18.37
C MET A 172 13.16 0.24 -17.75
N PRO A 173 13.00 -0.67 -16.79
CA PRO A 173 11.72 -0.89 -16.15
C PRO A 173 11.33 0.33 -15.30
N ILE A 174 10.04 0.64 -15.30
CA ILE A 174 9.48 1.76 -14.52
C ILE A 174 9.53 1.46 -13.01
N SER A 175 9.83 0.22 -12.63
CA SER A 175 9.94 -0.24 -11.23
C SER A 175 11.07 0.41 -10.43
N GLU A 176 12.02 1.10 -11.07
CA GLU A 176 13.01 1.93 -10.36
C GLU A 176 12.37 3.19 -9.73
N ILE A 177 11.20 3.61 -10.21
CA ILE A 177 10.37 4.59 -9.52
C ILE A 177 9.62 3.84 -8.43
N SER A 178 9.89 4.17 -7.16
CA SER A 178 9.24 3.61 -5.97
C SER A 178 7.75 4.00 -5.91
N LEU A 179 6.96 3.51 -6.87
CA LEU A 179 5.52 3.62 -6.86
C LEU A 179 4.96 2.47 -6.02
N PRO A 180 4.05 2.76 -5.07
CA PRO A 180 3.34 1.70 -4.39
C PRO A 180 2.59 0.85 -5.44
N PRO A 181 2.53 -0.48 -5.29
CA PRO A 181 1.87 -1.35 -6.26
C PRO A 181 0.42 -0.91 -6.43
N ILE A 182 0.09 -0.40 -7.62
CA ILE A 182 -1.25 0.08 -7.95
C ILE A 182 -2.10 -1.14 -8.33
N PRO A 183 -3.23 -1.38 -7.65
CA PRO A 183 -4.10 -2.51 -7.97
C PRO A 183 -4.54 -2.51 -9.44
N GLY A 184 -4.53 -3.68 -10.08
CA GLY A 184 -4.89 -3.83 -11.49
C GLY A 184 -3.82 -3.40 -12.50
N ILE A 185 -2.68 -2.84 -12.05
CA ILE A 185 -1.55 -2.49 -12.92
C ILE A 185 -0.38 -3.45 -12.66
N LYS A 186 0.14 -4.06 -13.71
CA LYS A 186 1.42 -4.79 -13.72
C LYS A 186 2.27 -4.23 -14.85
N LEU A 187 3.41 -3.65 -14.52
CA LEU A 187 4.37 -3.16 -15.50
C LEU A 187 5.52 -4.18 -15.64
N PRO A 188 6.24 -4.17 -16.77
CA PRO A 188 7.46 -4.95 -16.91
C PRO A 188 8.47 -4.58 -15.83
N ASN A 189 9.02 -5.60 -15.17
CA ASN A 189 10.01 -5.45 -14.10
C ASN A 189 11.45 -5.64 -14.59
N GLU A 190 11.61 -6.08 -15.83
CA GLU A 190 12.89 -6.29 -16.49
C GLU A 190 13.05 -5.27 -17.62
N SER A 191 14.31 -4.97 -17.95
CA SER A 191 14.60 -4.09 -19.08
C SER A 191 14.24 -4.77 -20.40
N ILE A 192 13.70 -4.01 -21.36
CA ILE A 192 13.34 -4.52 -22.68
C ILE A 192 14.49 -4.20 -23.66
N PRO A 193 15.38 -5.16 -24.00
CA PRO A 193 16.49 -4.91 -24.91
C PRO A 193 16.01 -4.59 -26.32
N ASP A 194 16.90 -4.10 -27.17
CA ASP A 194 16.58 -3.91 -28.60
C ASP A 194 16.12 -5.24 -29.22
N GLY A 195 15.00 -5.19 -29.97
CA GLY A 195 14.34 -6.34 -30.55
C GLY A 195 13.47 -7.14 -29.56
N GLY A 196 13.54 -6.84 -28.27
CA GLY A 196 12.80 -7.50 -27.20
C GLY A 196 11.37 -7.00 -27.03
N ASP A 197 10.56 -7.82 -26.37
CA ASP A 197 9.15 -7.57 -26.08
C ASP A 197 8.86 -7.84 -24.58
N ALA A 198 7.93 -7.09 -23.98
CA ALA A 198 7.44 -7.35 -22.63
C ALA A 198 5.96 -7.01 -22.47
N GLU A 199 5.28 -7.72 -21.57
CA GLU A 199 3.85 -7.55 -21.32
C GLU A 199 3.60 -6.59 -20.13
N ALA A 200 2.72 -5.61 -20.35
CA ALA A 200 2.11 -4.82 -19.28
C ALA A 200 0.62 -5.16 -19.16
N LYS A 201 0.09 -5.22 -17.93
CA LYS A 201 -1.35 -5.32 -17.66
C LYS A 201 -1.85 -4.03 -17.06
N ILE A 202 -2.83 -3.41 -17.70
CA ILE A 202 -3.37 -2.11 -17.31
C ILE A 202 -4.90 -2.22 -17.26
N PRO A 203 -5.60 -1.57 -16.30
CA PRO A 203 -7.04 -1.59 -16.29
C PRO A 203 -7.63 -0.95 -17.56
N PRO A 204 -8.88 -1.29 -17.92
CA PRO A 204 -9.52 -0.82 -19.15
C PRO A 204 -9.98 0.63 -18.97
N LEU A 205 -9.05 1.56 -19.17
CA LEU A 205 -9.25 2.99 -18.95
C LEU A 205 -9.02 3.79 -20.23
N GLU A 206 -9.58 5.00 -20.27
CA GLU A 206 -9.31 5.95 -21.35
C GLU A 206 -8.01 6.70 -21.08
N VAL A 207 -7.10 6.63 -22.04
CA VAL A 207 -5.80 7.30 -22.01
C VAL A 207 -5.78 8.35 -23.11
N THR A 208 -5.51 9.60 -22.74
CA THR A 208 -5.21 10.66 -23.70
C THR A 208 -3.71 10.85 -23.79
N ILE A 209 -3.19 10.77 -25.01
CA ILE A 209 -1.79 10.95 -25.34
C ILE A 209 -1.67 12.20 -26.21
N ASP A 210 -0.95 13.19 -25.73
CA ASP A 210 -0.65 14.41 -26.47
C ASP A 210 0.84 14.41 -26.86
N GLY A 211 1.10 14.04 -28.12
CA GLY A 211 2.42 14.08 -28.74
C GLY A 211 2.57 15.23 -29.74
N THR A 212 1.76 16.29 -29.63
CA THR A 212 1.79 17.43 -30.57
C THR A 212 3.09 18.24 -30.49
N LYS A 213 3.76 18.23 -29.33
CA LYS A 213 5.04 18.92 -29.11
C LYS A 213 6.19 17.97 -29.39
N ARG A 214 7.13 18.39 -30.25
CA ARG A 214 8.35 17.61 -30.52
C ARG A 214 9.16 17.40 -29.24
N GLY A 215 9.61 16.16 -29.00
CA GLY A 215 10.42 15.79 -27.84
C GLY A 215 9.65 15.64 -26.53
N PHE A 216 8.33 15.82 -26.53
CA PHE A 216 7.49 15.73 -25.34
C PHE A 216 6.25 14.89 -25.62
N VAL A 217 5.90 14.02 -24.68
CA VAL A 217 4.64 13.29 -24.68
C VAL A 217 3.96 13.48 -23.34
N LYS A 218 2.70 13.91 -23.39
CA LYS A 218 1.86 14.04 -22.19
C LYS A 218 0.82 12.93 -22.18
N LEU A 219 0.85 12.10 -21.14
CA LEU A 219 -0.12 11.05 -20.90
C LEU A 219 -1.10 11.51 -19.83
N SER A 220 -2.40 11.38 -20.09
CA SER A 220 -3.44 11.74 -19.14
C SER A 220 -4.48 10.64 -19.02
N ALA A 221 -4.78 10.20 -17.79
CA ALA A 221 -5.79 9.20 -17.50
C ALA A 221 -6.31 9.35 -16.07
N LEU A 222 -7.59 9.08 -15.83
CA LEU A 222 -8.22 9.14 -14.49
C LEU A 222 -7.96 10.45 -13.72
N GLY A 223 -7.87 11.58 -14.44
CA GLY A 223 -7.56 12.90 -13.86
C GLY A 223 -6.08 13.11 -13.49
N LEU A 224 -5.23 12.09 -13.66
CA LEU A 224 -3.77 12.19 -13.54
C LEU A 224 -3.17 12.58 -14.88
N SER A 225 -2.06 13.32 -14.82
CA SER A 225 -1.33 13.73 -16.01
C SER A 225 0.18 13.64 -15.76
N MET A 226 0.90 13.03 -16.68
CA MET A 226 2.33 12.78 -16.62
C MET A 226 2.98 13.26 -17.90
N ASP A 227 4.05 14.04 -17.76
CA ASP A 227 4.83 14.57 -18.87
C ASP A 227 6.12 13.76 -19.00
N TYR A 228 6.44 13.33 -20.23
CA TYR A 228 7.64 12.57 -20.55
C TYR A 228 8.48 13.30 -21.59
N ASN A 229 9.77 13.43 -21.29
CA ASN A 229 10.76 13.94 -22.24
C ASN A 229 11.29 12.78 -23.07
N LEU A 230 11.20 12.89 -24.39
CA LEU A 230 11.73 11.87 -25.29
C LEU A 230 13.21 12.16 -25.58
N PRO A 231 14.11 11.16 -25.42
CA PRO A 231 15.51 11.32 -25.75
C PRO A 231 15.69 11.34 -27.28
N GLY A 232 15.66 12.54 -27.87
CA GLY A 232 15.93 12.77 -29.29
C GLY A 232 14.70 13.00 -30.17
N THR A 233 14.94 13.39 -31.42
CA THR A 233 13.90 13.74 -32.42
C THR A 233 13.44 12.56 -33.27
N ASN A 234 14.05 11.39 -33.12
CA ASN A 234 13.87 10.23 -34.00
C ASN A 234 13.19 9.05 -33.28
N VAL A 235 12.22 9.35 -32.41
CA VAL A 235 11.44 8.31 -31.71
C VAL A 235 10.00 8.35 -32.18
N ASP A 236 9.44 7.19 -32.51
CA ASP A 236 8.02 7.02 -32.82
C ASP A 236 7.39 5.98 -31.89
N PHE A 237 6.18 6.29 -31.41
CA PHE A 237 5.38 5.38 -30.59
C PHE A 237 4.18 4.96 -31.42
N LEU A 238 4.13 3.68 -31.80
CA LEU A 238 2.99 3.11 -32.48
C LEU A 238 2.10 2.40 -31.47
N PHE A 239 0.85 2.84 -31.35
CA PHE A 239 -0.17 2.08 -30.64
C PHE A 239 -1.10 1.43 -31.64
N ASN A 240 -1.20 0.10 -31.63
CA ASN A 240 -1.98 -0.68 -32.60
C ASN A 240 -1.70 -0.23 -34.06
N LYS A 241 -0.42 -0.09 -34.41
CA LYS A 241 0.09 0.36 -35.72
C LYS A 241 -0.18 1.84 -36.07
N GLN A 242 -0.77 2.62 -35.17
CA GLN A 242 -0.97 4.05 -35.38
C GLN A 242 0.08 4.86 -34.62
N SER A 243 0.82 5.72 -35.32
CA SER A 243 1.77 6.62 -34.65
C SER A 243 1.02 7.54 -33.69
N LEU A 244 1.61 7.83 -32.54
CA LEU A 244 1.11 8.74 -31.50
C LEU A 244 1.81 10.11 -31.54
N ILE A 245 2.89 10.24 -32.31
CA ILE A 245 3.68 11.46 -32.40
C ILE A 245 3.02 12.44 -33.40
N GLY A 246 3.08 13.73 -33.08
CA GLY A 246 2.57 14.82 -33.92
C GLY A 246 1.06 15.06 -33.83
N LYS A 247 0.33 14.31 -32.98
CA LYS A 247 -1.11 14.47 -32.78
C LYS A 247 -1.51 14.21 -31.34
N ARG A 248 -2.73 14.64 -31.01
CA ARG A 248 -3.42 14.28 -29.79
C ARG A 248 -4.35 13.10 -30.07
N THR A 249 -4.21 12.03 -29.31
CA THR A 249 -4.96 10.78 -29.51
C THR A 249 -5.60 10.37 -28.19
N THR A 250 -6.88 10.01 -28.22
CA THR A 250 -7.57 9.39 -27.08
C THR A 250 -7.79 7.92 -27.42
N ILE A 251 -7.31 7.06 -26.53
CA ILE A 251 -7.31 5.60 -26.68
C ILE A 251 -8.18 5.05 -25.57
N SER A 252 -9.15 4.23 -25.94
CA SER A 252 -9.93 3.46 -24.97
C SER A 252 -9.37 2.05 -24.90
N LEU A 253 -8.70 1.72 -23.79
CA LEU A 253 -8.12 0.39 -23.59
C LEU A 253 -9.19 -0.70 -23.44
N SER A 254 -10.45 -0.33 -23.19
CA SER A 254 -11.55 -1.31 -23.10
C SER A 254 -11.98 -1.88 -24.46
N GLN A 255 -11.49 -1.32 -25.57
CA GLN A 255 -11.88 -1.75 -26.93
C GLN A 255 -11.34 -3.12 -27.32
N SER A 256 -10.25 -3.57 -26.70
CA SER A 256 -9.64 -4.88 -26.93
C SER A 256 -9.09 -5.44 -25.62
N LYS A 257 -8.94 -6.77 -25.53
CA LYS A 257 -8.21 -7.40 -24.41
C LYS A 257 -6.71 -7.35 -24.59
N GLU A 258 -6.26 -7.11 -25.81
CA GLU A 258 -4.85 -7.06 -26.19
C GLU A 258 -4.57 -5.84 -27.07
N HIS A 259 -3.48 -5.16 -26.77
CA HIS A 259 -2.96 -4.04 -27.54
C HIS A 259 -1.46 -4.20 -27.77
N GLU A 260 -0.96 -3.51 -28.78
CA GLU A 260 0.46 -3.48 -29.11
C GLU A 260 0.97 -2.03 -29.02
N LEU A 261 2.04 -1.83 -28.26
CA LEU A 261 2.81 -0.60 -28.23
C LEU A 261 4.20 -0.88 -28.79
N VAL A 262 4.53 -0.34 -29.96
CA VAL A 262 5.87 -0.44 -30.55
C VAL A 262 6.61 0.88 -30.37
N VAL A 263 7.76 0.82 -29.72
CA VAL A 263 8.69 1.95 -29.61
C VAL A 263 9.75 1.79 -30.70
N ARG A 264 9.86 2.79 -31.58
CA ARG A 264 10.81 2.79 -32.69
C ARG A 264 11.80 3.94 -32.57
N CYS A 265 13.09 3.64 -32.70
CA CYS A 265 14.15 4.65 -32.78
C CYS A 265 14.86 4.55 -34.14
N PHE A 266 15.21 5.70 -34.73
CA PHE A 266 15.89 5.82 -36.02
C PHE A 266 17.23 6.55 -35.93
#